data_AF-A0A5M3WD19-F1
#
_entry.id   AF-A0A5M3WD19-F1
#
_cell.length_a   1.000
_cell.length_b   1.000
_cell.length_c   1.000
_cell.angle_alpha   90.00
_cell.angle_beta   90.00
_cell.angle_gamma   90.00
#
_symmetry.space_group_name_H-M   'P 1'
#
loop_
_entity.id
_entity.type
_entity.pdbx_description
1 polymer ?
#
loop_
_entity_poly.entity_id
_entity_poly.type
_entity_poly.pdbx_seq_one_letter_code
_entity_poly.pdbx_strand_id
1 'polypeptide(L)' 'MMSTPHVMGRVVAWLVARGDRRLPCRGTQANGRRLHHRAAAVNLRRLVNLKLRCIGNTWALTPTSP' A
#
# COMPACT_ATOMS: atom_id res chain seq x y z
N MET A 1 19.68 29.61 7.57
CA MET A 1 19.45 28.39 6.76
C MET A 1 18.69 27.39 7.62
N MET A 2 17.39 27.21 7.38
CA MET A 2 16.54 26.32 8.17
C MET A 2 15.90 25.34 7.19
N SER A 3 16.44 24.12 7.11
CA SER A 3 15.91 23.09 6.20
C SER A 3 14.48 22.74 6.59
N THR A 4 13.58 22.89 5.64
CA THR A 4 12.20 22.42 5.73
C THR A 4 12.22 20.93 6.06
N PRO A 5 11.63 20.48 7.18
CA PRO A 5 11.60 19.05 7.46
C PRO A 5 10.78 18.37 6.37
N HIS A 6 11.43 17.52 5.57
CA HIS A 6 10.73 16.61 4.67
C HIS A 6 9.71 15.82 5.50
N VAL A 7 8.54 15.56 4.92
CA VAL A 7 7.34 15.05 5.61
C VAL A 7 7.66 13.84 6.52
N MET A 8 8.63 13.01 6.13
CA MET A 8 9.12 11.89 6.93
C MET A 8 9.79 12.28 8.24
N GLY A 9 10.64 13.32 8.26
CA GLY A 9 11.31 13.77 9.49
C GLY A 9 10.31 14.23 10.55
N ARG A 10 9.21 14.86 10.14
CA ARG A 10 8.16 15.34 11.05
C ARG A 10 7.29 14.19 11.59
N VAL A 11 6.99 13.19 10.77
CA VAL A 11 6.23 12.00 11.19
C VAL A 11 7.04 11.14 12.17
N VAL A 12 8.33 10.93 11.90
CA VAL A 12 9.22 10.18 12.80
C VAL A 12 9.42 10.94 14.12
N ALA A 13 9.61 12.26 14.08
CA ALA A 13 9.73 13.08 15.28
C ALA A 13 8.47 13.01 16.16
N TRP A 14 7.28 13.05 15.55
CA TRP A 14 6.02 12.89 16.27
C TRP A 14 5.89 11.51 16.92
N LEU A 15 6.26 10.45 16.19
CA LEU A 15 6.21 9.08 16.67
C LEU A 15 7.16 8.86 17.87
N VAL A 16 8.37 9.41 17.79
CA VAL A 16 9.38 9.35 18.86
C VAL A 16 8.96 10.18 20.09
N ALA A 17 8.43 11.39 19.87
CA ALA A 17 7.99 12.29 20.94
C ALA A 17 6.79 11.73 21.73
N ARG A 18 5.90 10.99 21.06
CA ARG A 18 4.71 10.39 21.69
C ARG A 18 4.98 9.06 22.41
N GLY A 19 6.23 8.59 22.41
CA GLY A 19 6.62 7.35 23.08
C GLY A 19 6.36 6.07 22.28
N ASP A 20 5.90 6.20 21.03
CA ASP A 20 5.67 5.09 20.08
C ASP A 20 6.99 4.55 19.49
N ARG A 21 8.04 4.41 20.32
CA ARG A 21 9.36 3.85 19.93
C ARG A 21 9.31 2.37 19.53
N ARG A 22 8.13 1.75 19.66
CA ARG A 22 7.88 0.33 19.41
C ARG A 22 6.87 0.13 18.28
N LEU A 23 6.95 0.90 17.19
CA LEU A 23 6.46 0.36 15.93
C LEU A 23 7.37 -0.83 15.61
N PRO A 24 6.90 -2.09 15.60
CA PRO A 24 7.75 -3.22 15.25
C PRO A 24 8.05 -3.13 13.75
N CYS A 25 9.09 -2.38 13.43
CA CYS A 25 9.71 -2.37 12.11
C CYS A 25 10.39 -3.72 11.94
N ARG A 26 9.66 -4.72 11.43
CA ARG A 26 10.23 -6.03 11.03
C ARG A 26 11.20 -5.93 9.84
N GLY A 27 11.74 -4.74 9.57
CA GLY A 27 12.44 -4.34 8.36
C GLY A 27 11.48 -3.82 7.28
N THR A 28 11.95 -2.84 6.51
CA THR A 28 11.23 -2.26 5.35
C THR A 28 10.80 -3.34 4.36
N GLN A 29 11.63 -4.37 4.16
CA GLN A 29 11.35 -5.49 3.27
C GLN A 29 10.18 -6.36 3.75
N ALA A 30 10.15 -6.76 5.02
CA ALA A 30 9.07 -7.60 5.56
C ALA A 30 7.75 -6.82 5.64
N ASN A 31 7.81 -5.55 6.05
CA ASN A 31 6.64 -4.67 6.04
C ASN A 31 6.13 -4.44 4.61
N GLY A 32 7.02 -4.16 3.67
CA GLY A 32 6.70 -4.01 2.25
C GLY A 32 6.02 -5.25 1.70
N ARG A 33 6.58 -6.45 1.91
CA ARG A 33 5.99 -7.71 1.45
C ARG A 33 4.56 -7.92 1.96
N ARG A 34 4.31 -7.63 3.25
CA ARG A 34 2.97 -7.74 3.84
C ARG A 34 1.99 -6.72 3.27
N LEU A 35 2.43 -5.49 3.06
CA LEU A 35 1.61 -4.44 2.45
C LEU A 35 1.28 -4.76 0.99
N HIS A 36 2.27 -5.18 0.19
CA HIS A 36 2.08 -5.61 -1.19
C HIS A 36 1.10 -6.78 -1.29
N HIS A 37 1.22 -7.78 -0.40
CA HIS A 37 0.29 -8.91 -0.38
C HIS A 37 -1.15 -8.48 -0.06
N ARG A 38 -1.32 -7.60 0.92
CA ARG A 38 -2.64 -7.03 1.26
C ARG A 38 -3.22 -6.20 0.11
N ALA A 39 -2.40 -5.35 -0.51
CA ALA A 39 -2.81 -4.56 -1.66
C ALA A 39 -3.20 -5.43 -2.86
N ALA A 40 -2.44 -6.49 -3.15
CA ALA A 40 -2.75 -7.45 -4.21
C ALA A 40 -4.09 -8.15 -3.96
N ALA A 41 -4.38 -8.58 -2.73
CA ALA A 41 -5.66 -9.19 -2.38
C ALA A 41 -6.85 -8.24 -2.58
N VAL A 42 -6.71 -6.98 -2.15
CA VAL A 42 -7.75 -5.95 -2.35
C VAL A 42 -7.96 -5.67 -3.84
N ASN A 43 -6.87 -5.50 -4.59
CA ASN A 43 -6.92 -5.29 -6.04
C ASN A 43 -7.59 -6.47 -6.74
N LEU A 44 -7.23 -7.71 -6.40
CA LEU A 44 -7.86 -8.90 -6.97
C LEU A 44 -9.36 -8.94 -6.67
N ARG A 45 -9.77 -8.65 -5.44
CA ARG A 45 -11.20 -8.58 -5.08
C ARG A 45 -11.94 -7.53 -5.91
N ARG A 46 -11.32 -6.37 -6.12
CA ARG A 46 -11.88 -5.31 -6.98
C ARG A 46 -11.99 -5.78 -8.44
N LEU A 47 -10.95 -6.40 -8.99
CA LEU A 47 -10.96 -6.91 -10.37
C LEU A 47 -12.04 -7.97 -10.57
N VAL A 48 -12.19 -8.92 -9.63
CA VAL A 48 -13.27 -9.92 -9.66
C VAL A 48 -14.65 -9.25 -9.65
N ASN A 49 -14.85 -8.24 -8.81
CA ASN A 49 -16.10 -7.47 -8.79
C ASN A 49 -16.37 -6.74 -10.12
N LEU A 50 -15.31 -6.24 -10.77
CA LEU A 50 -15.33 -5.64 -12.12
C LEU A 50 -15.38 -6.69 -13.25
N LYS A 51 -15.74 -7.94 -12.92
CA LYS A 51 -15.92 -9.03 -13.87
C LYS A 51 -14.65 -9.29 -14.70
N LEU A 52 -13.51 -9.36 -14.02
CA LEU A 52 -12.25 -9.83 -14.62
C LEU A 52 -12.45 -11.19 -15.28
N ARG A 53 -12.11 -11.29 -16.57
CA ARG A 53 -12.23 -12.49 -17.38
C ARG A 53 -10.91 -12.75 -18.12
N CYS A 54 -10.53 -14.03 -18.19
CA CYS A 54 -9.44 -14.48 -19.05
C CYS A 54 -10.04 -14.92 -20.41
N ILE A 55 -9.52 -14.36 -21.51
CA ILE A 55 -9.92 -14.69 -22.88
C ILE A 55 -8.64 -15.09 -23.61
N GLY A 56 -8.44 -16.40 -23.80
CA GLY A 56 -7.17 -16.94 -24.28
C GLY A 56 -6.04 -16.62 -23.31
N ASN A 57 -5.05 -15.84 -23.77
CA ASN A 57 -3.90 -15.39 -22.98
C ASN A 57 -4.03 -13.93 -22.48
N THR A 58 -5.22 -13.34 -22.62
CA THR A 58 -5.48 -11.92 -22.33
C THR A 58 -6.47 -11.76 -21.19
N TRP A 59 -6.20 -10.81 -20.30
CA TRP A 59 -7.10 -10.44 -19.21
C TRP A 59 -7.91 -9.20 -19.58
N ALA A 60 -9.22 -9.29 -19.45
CA ALA A 60 -10.14 -8.20 -19.77
C ALA A 60 -11.08 -7.92 -18.58
N LEU A 61 -11.42 -6.65 -18.37
CA LEU A 61 -12.50 -6.23 -17.47
C LEU A 61 -13.77 -6.03 -18.27
N THR A 62 -14.93 -6.19 -17.63
CA THR A 62 -16.17 -5.72 -18.26
C THR A 62 -16.21 -4.19 -18.13
N PRO A 63 -16.32 -3.43 -19.23
CA PRO A 63 -16.49 -1.99 -19.13
C PRO A 63 -17.78 -1.72 -18.35
N THR A 64 -17.67 -0.94 -17.28
CA THR A 64 -18.85 -0.38 -16.63
C THR A 64 -19.39 0.67 -17.59
N SER A 65 -20.46 0.36 -18.33
CA SER A 65 -21.21 1.40 -19.04
C SER A 65 -21.69 2.43 -17.99
N PRO A 66 -21.48 3.74 -18.22
CA PRO A 66 -21.99 4.78 -17.33
C PRO A 66 -23.52 4.79 -17.26
#